data_AF-A0A3N5I105-F1
#
_entry.id   AF-A0A3N5I105-F1
#
_cell.length_a   1.000
_cell.length_b   1.000
_cell.length_c   1.000
_cell.angle_alpha   90.00
_cell.angle_beta   90.00
_cell.angle_gamma   90.00
#
_symmetry.space_group_name_H-M   'P 1'
#
loop_
_entity.id
_entity.type
_entity.pdbx_description
1 polymer ?
#
loop_
_entity_poly.entity_id
_entity_poly.type
_entity_poly.pdbx_seq_one_letter_code
_entity_poly.pdbx_strand_id
1 'polypeptide(L)' 'EFGPGVWGAESASRRYFGKATADLDDDEAAQLAAGLPSPARWHPGVSRPAYRRYVDSVRRRMTKAEFLRRLI' A
#
# COMPACT_ATOMS: atom_id res chain seq x y z
N GLU A 1 4.21 7.73 -8.47
CA GLU A 1 2.76 8.02 -8.44
C GLU A 1 2.05 6.91 -7.67
N PHE A 2 0.96 7.20 -6.98
CA PHE A 2 0.15 6.25 -6.18
C PHE A 2 -1.30 6.10 -6.70
N GLY A 3 -1.55 6.57 -7.92
CA GLY A 3 -2.86 6.70 -8.53
C GLY A 3 -2.92 7.97 -9.37
N PRO A 4 -3.87 8.11 -10.31
CA PRO A 4 -3.90 9.23 -11.25
C PRO A 4 -3.78 10.59 -10.57
N GLY A 5 -2.68 11.30 -10.81
CA GLY A 5 -2.41 12.63 -10.26
C GLY A 5 -2.01 12.65 -8.78
N VAL A 6 -1.73 11.50 -8.17
CA VAL A 6 -1.36 11.38 -6.75
C VAL A 6 0.14 11.13 -6.62
N TRP A 7 0.88 12.16 -6.23
CA TRP A 7 2.34 12.13 -6.13
C TRP A 7 2.79 12.15 -4.67
N GLY A 8 3.62 11.17 -4.29
CA GLY A 8 4.15 11.03 -2.93
C GLY A 8 3.26 10.23 -1.98
N ALA A 9 3.88 9.67 -0.94
CA ALA A 9 3.21 8.80 0.02
C ALA A 9 2.22 9.58 0.93
N GLU A 10 2.57 10.80 1.35
CA GLU A 10 1.68 11.64 2.17
C GLU A 10 0.40 12.02 1.43
N SER A 11 0.55 12.51 0.20
CA SER A 11 -0.59 12.81 -0.67
C SER A 11 -1.50 11.59 -0.86
N ALA A 12 -0.91 10.41 -1.05
CA ALA A 12 -1.67 9.16 -1.21
C ALA A 12 -2.39 8.75 0.08
N SER A 13 -1.71 8.82 1.22
CA SER A 13 -2.26 8.51 2.54
C SER A 13 -3.48 9.39 2.84
N ARG A 14 -3.35 10.70 2.61
CA ARG A 14 -4.46 11.65 2.75
C ARG A 14 -5.58 11.37 1.76
N ARG A 15 -5.24 11.12 0.49
CA ARG A 15 -6.22 10.94 -0.59
C ARG A 15 -7.08 9.68 -0.43
N TYR A 16 -6.50 8.59 0.07
CA TYR A 16 -7.17 7.29 0.13
C TYR A 16 -7.67 6.90 1.51
N PHE A 17 -7.01 7.37 2.58
CA PHE A 17 -7.31 6.95 3.95
C PHE A 17 -7.58 8.12 4.90
N GLY A 18 -7.33 9.38 4.48
CA GLY A 18 -7.48 10.55 5.34
C GLY A 18 -6.41 10.66 6.43
N LYS A 19 -5.36 9.84 6.38
CA LYS A 19 -4.34 9.70 7.44
C LYS A 19 -3.01 10.34 7.05
N ALA A 20 -2.19 10.69 8.05
CA ALA A 20 -0.78 10.95 7.81
C ALA A 20 -0.10 9.65 7.39
N THR A 21 0.99 9.73 6.62
CA THR A 21 1.75 8.52 6.23
C THR A 21 2.24 7.74 7.45
N ALA A 22 2.58 8.44 8.54
CA ALA A 22 3.03 7.84 9.78
C ALA A 22 1.93 7.11 10.57
N ASP A 23 0.65 7.39 10.27
CA ASP A 23 -0.51 6.80 10.95
C ASP A 23 -1.13 5.64 10.17
N LEU A 24 -0.54 5.26 9.04
CA LEU A 24 -1.01 4.12 8.27
C LEU A 24 -0.80 2.82 9.03
N ASP A 25 -1.81 1.96 9.00
CA ASP A 25 -1.62 0.57 9.40
C ASP A 25 -0.93 -0.26 8.29
N ASP A 26 -0.52 -1.48 8.64
CA ASP A 26 0.15 -2.40 7.72
C ASP A 26 -0.69 -2.70 6.46
N ASP A 27 -2.02 -2.70 6.59
CA ASP A 27 -2.94 -3.03 5.51
C ASP A 27 -3.05 -1.88 4.50
N GLU A 28 -3.08 -0.64 4.98
CA GLU A 28 -3.09 0.58 4.17
C GLU A 28 -1.74 0.81 3.51
N ALA A 29 -0.64 0.61 4.24
CA ALA A 29 0.71 0.68 3.70
C ALA A 29 0.92 -0.38 2.60
N ALA A 30 0.46 -1.62 2.82
CA ALA A 30 0.50 -2.67 1.81
C ALA A 30 -0.31 -2.31 0.55
N GLN A 31 -1.45 -1.64 0.69
CA GLN A 31 -2.26 -1.18 -0.44
C GLN A 31 -1.52 -0.13 -1.29
N LEU A 32 -0.86 0.84 -0.65
CA LEU A 32 -0.04 1.83 -1.36
C LEU A 32 1.15 1.19 -2.07
N ALA A 33 1.90 0.34 -1.36
CA ALA A 33 3.07 -0.35 -1.91
C ALA A 33 2.69 -1.26 -3.10
N ALA A 34 1.58 -1.99 -3.00
CA ALA A 34 1.08 -2.86 -4.07
C ALA A 34 0.61 -2.09 -5.32
N GLY A 35 0.33 -0.79 -5.22
CA GLY A 35 -0.05 0.06 -6.35
C GLY A 35 1.12 0.49 -7.24
N LEU A 36 2.34 0.56 -6.69
CA LEU A 36 3.53 1.09 -7.36
C LEU A 36 3.85 0.49 -8.74
N PRO A 37 3.65 -0.82 -9.00
CA PRO A 37 3.92 -1.38 -10.31
C PRO A 37 2.97 -0.90 -11.42
N SER A 38 1.77 -0.42 -11.09
CA SER A 38 0.79 0.04 -12.07
C SER A 38 -0.16 1.08 -11.46
N PRO A 39 0.33 2.27 -11.08
CA PRO A 39 -0.40 3.20 -10.24
C PRO A 39 -1.70 3.71 -10.89
N ALA A 40 -1.72 3.88 -12.22
CA ALA A 40 -2.94 4.26 -12.94
C ALA A 40 -4.07 3.21 -12.87
N ARG A 41 -3.73 1.93 -12.64
CA ARG A 41 -4.69 0.81 -12.66
C ARG A 41 -4.88 0.15 -11.30
N TRP A 42 -3.93 0.30 -10.38
CA TRP A 42 -3.85 -0.31 -9.05
C TRP A 42 -3.56 0.77 -8.02
N HIS A 43 -4.57 1.08 -7.22
CA HIS A 43 -4.52 2.02 -6.11
C HIS A 43 -5.69 1.74 -5.15
N PRO A 44 -5.68 2.23 -3.90
CA PRO A 44 -6.71 1.89 -2.91
C PRO A 44 -8.14 2.27 -3.34
N GLY A 45 -8.28 3.31 -4.17
CA GLY A 45 -9.57 3.73 -4.73
C GLY A 45 -10.20 2.84 -5.80
N VAL A 46 -9.60 1.70 -6.19
CA VAL A 46 -10.22 0.75 -7.16
C VAL A 46 -10.57 -0.59 -6.54
N SER A 47 -11.69 -1.16 -6.98
CA SER A 47 -12.08 -2.53 -6.63
C SER A 47 -11.69 -3.50 -7.75
N ARG A 48 -10.45 -4.03 -7.70
CA ARG A 48 -9.93 -5.01 -8.68
C ARG A 48 -9.44 -6.28 -7.97
N PRO A 49 -9.97 -7.48 -8.29
CA PRO A 49 -9.56 -8.72 -7.63
C PRO A 49 -8.05 -9.02 -7.75
N ALA A 50 -7.46 -8.76 -8.92
CA ALA A 50 -6.03 -8.94 -9.14
C ALA A 50 -5.16 -8.02 -8.26
N TYR A 51 -5.62 -6.78 -8.05
CA TYR A 51 -4.94 -5.84 -7.15
C TYR A 51 -5.00 -6.34 -5.71
N ARG A 52 -6.19 -6.75 -5.22
CA ARG A 52 -6.37 -7.28 -3.86
C ARG A 52 -5.48 -8.50 -3.59
N ARG A 53 -5.39 -9.45 -4.52
CA ARG A 53 -4.48 -10.61 -4.39
C ARG A 53 -3.00 -10.20 -4.31
N TYR A 54 -2.63 -9.12 -5.02
CA TYR A 54 -1.29 -8.60 -4.97
C TYR A 54 -1.00 -7.87 -3.65
N VAL A 55 -1.97 -7.11 -3.12
CA VAL A 55 -1.93 -6.53 -1.76
C VAL A 55 -1.69 -7.63 -0.72
N ASP A 56 -2.43 -8.73 -0.77
CA ASP A 56 -2.26 -9.85 0.17
C ASP A 56 -0.86 -10.48 0.08
N SER A 57 -0.27 -10.49 -1.11
CA SER A 57 1.09 -10.98 -1.32
C SER A 57 2.15 -10.02 -0.77
N VAL A 58 1.94 -8.72 -0.90
CA VAL A 58 2.81 -7.69 -0.29
C VAL A 58 2.71 -7.75 1.24
N ARG A 59 1.50 -7.81 1.79
CA ARG A 59 1.26 -7.93 3.23
C ARG A 59 1.99 -9.12 3.85
N ARG A 60 1.88 -10.31 3.23
CA ARG A 60 2.61 -11.51 3.67
C ARG A 60 4.13 -11.31 3.70
N ARG A 61 4.69 -10.56 2.75
CA ARG A 61 6.13 -10.24 2.72
C ARG A 61 6.51 -9.26 3.83
N MET A 62 5.68 -8.25 4.11
CA MET A 62 5.89 -7.32 5.21
C MET A 62 5.89 -8.05 6.56
N THR A 63 4.89 -8.91 6.81
CA THR A 63 4.83 -9.73 8.03
C THR A 63 6.07 -10.60 8.20
N LYS A 64 6.55 -11.23 7.11
CA LYS A 64 7.77 -12.03 7.14
C LYS A 64 9.01 -11.16 7.45
N ALA A 65 9.12 -9.98 6.86
CA ALA A 65 10.23 -9.06 7.11
C ALA A 65 10.23 -8.57 8.57
N GLU A 66 9.08 -8.19 9.11
CA GLU A 66 8.93 -7.79 10.51
C GLU A 66 9.27 -8.94 11.47
N PHE A 67 8.85 -10.17 11.17
CA PHE A 67 9.25 -11.34 11.94
C PHE A 67 10.76 -11.52 11.97
N LEU A 68 11.43 -11.47 10.81
CA LEU A 68 12.88 -11.62 10.73
C LEU A 68 13.63 -10.50 11.45
N ARG A 69 13.11 -9.26 11.37
CA ARG A 69 13.68 -8.10 12.07
C ARG A 69 13.68 -8.28 13.59
N ARG A 70 12.69 -8.99 14.15
CA ARG A 70 12.61 -9.24 15.60
C ARG A 70 13.54 -10.35 16.10
N LEU A 71 14.16 -11.12 15.20
CA LEU A 71 15.04 -12.24 15.53
C LEU A 71 16.52 -11.89 15.59
N ILE A 72 16.91 -10.71 15.10
CA ILE A 72 18.30 -10.23 15.07
C ILE A 72 18.46 -9.06 16.05
#